data_AF-A0A9D4IP99-F1
#
_entry.id   AF-A0A9D4IP99-F1
#
_cell.length_a   1.000
_cell.length_b   1.000
_cell.length_c   1.000
_cell.angle_alpha   90.00
_cell.angle_beta   90.00
_cell.angle_gamma   90.00
#
_symmetry.space_group_name_H-M   'P 1'
#
loop_
_entity.id
_entity.type
_entity.pdbx_description
1 polymer ?
#
loop_
_entity_poly.entity_id
_entity_poly.type
_entity_poly.pdbx_seq_one_letter_code
_entity_poly.pdbx_strand_id
1 'polypeptide(L)' 'MDREVELGYLEVIDKLERRFGHRELPETVRVTFSSARQGEEESVDDWADRVLTLALKAIRDLPEENMVQQSILGF' A
#
# COMPACT_ATOMS: atom_id res chain seq x y z
N MET A 1 -15.94 -14.76 -35.06
CA MET A 1 -15.14 -15.91 -34.57
C MET A 1 -14.33 -15.40 -33.41
N ASP A 2 -14.96 -15.33 -32.23
CA ASP A 2 -14.26 -14.98 -31.00
C ASP A 2 -13.29 -16.12 -30.69
N ARG A 3 -12.00 -15.82 -30.84
CA ARG A 3 -10.93 -16.73 -30.45
C ARG A 3 -10.82 -16.58 -28.94
N GLU A 4 -11.41 -17.49 -28.17
CA GLU A 4 -11.07 -17.65 -26.76
C GLU A 4 -9.56 -17.94 -26.71
N VAL A 5 -8.79 -16.91 -26.36
CA VAL A 5 -7.37 -17.05 -26.13
C VAL A 5 -7.25 -17.73 -24.78
N GLU A 6 -6.99 -19.04 -24.77
CA GLU A 6 -6.53 -19.74 -23.56
C GLU A 6 -5.20 -19.12 -23.15
N LEU A 7 -5.26 -18.13 -22.27
CA LEU A 7 -4.08 -17.53 -21.67
C LEU A 7 -3.54 -18.48 -20.61
N GLY A 8 -2.25 -18.80 -20.71
CA GLY A 8 -1.57 -19.55 -19.66
C GLY A 8 -1.55 -18.74 -18.36
N TYR A 9 -1.57 -19.41 -17.21
CA TYR A 9 -1.54 -18.78 -15.89
C TYR A 9 -0.48 -17.66 -15.77
N LEU A 10 0.74 -17.92 -16.23
CA LEU A 10 1.84 -16.95 -16.18
C LEU A 10 1.60 -15.72 -17.08
N GLU A 11 0.92 -15.88 -18.22
CA GLU A 11 0.58 -14.76 -19.11
C GLU A 11 -0.56 -13.90 -18.56
N VAL A 12 -1.50 -14.52 -17.83
CA VAL A 12 -2.53 -13.77 -17.10
C VAL A 12 -1.88 -12.93 -16.02
N ILE A 13 -0.98 -13.51 -15.22
CA ILE A 13 -0.25 -12.79 -14.18
C ILE A 13 0.58 -11.64 -14.76
N ASP A 14 1.39 -11.87 -15.79
CA ASP A 14 2.19 -10.81 -16.43
C ASP A 14 1.33 -9.67 -16.97
N LYS A 15 0.15 -9.98 -17.55
CA LYS A 15 -0.80 -8.94 -17.98
C LYS A 15 -1.40 -8.16 -16.83
N LEU A 16 -1.72 -8.82 -15.72
CA LEU A 16 -2.24 -8.17 -14.52
C LEU A 16 -1.17 -7.27 -13.89
N GLU A 17 0.06 -7.76 -13.75
CA GLU A 17 1.20 -7.01 -13.21
C GLU A 17 1.54 -5.79 -14.08
N ARG A 18 1.53 -5.93 -15.41
CA ARG A 18 1.74 -4.80 -16.33
C ARG A 18 0.61 -3.78 -16.30
N ARG A 19 -0.63 -4.24 -16.16
CA ARG A 19 -1.82 -3.36 -16.23
C ARG A 19 -2.05 -2.59 -14.92
N PHE A 20 -1.80 -3.23 -13.78
CA PHE A 20 -2.07 -2.66 -12.48
C PHE A 20 -0.81 -2.20 -11.74
N GLY A 21 0.38 -2.59 -12.23
CA GLY A 21 1.64 -2.42 -11.54
C GLY A 21 1.73 -3.33 -10.31
N HIS A 22 2.93 -3.57 -9.80
CA HIS A 22 3.12 -4.05 -8.43
C HIS A 22 2.74 -2.92 -7.47
N ARG A 23 1.43 -2.65 -7.36
CA ARG A 23 0.88 -1.67 -6.43
C ARG A 23 0.56 -2.48 -5.18
N GLU A 24 1.38 -2.34 -4.13
CA GLU A 24 0.98 -2.82 -2.80
C GLU A 24 -0.46 -2.33 -2.57
N LEU A 25 -1.37 -3.25 -2.28
CA LEU A 25 -2.77 -2.91 -2.10
C LEU A 25 -2.85 -1.82 -1.02
N PRO A 26 -3.61 -0.73 -1.23
CA PRO A 26 -3.69 0.36 -0.27
C PRO A 26 -4.02 -0.12 1.15
N GLU A 27 -4.83 -1.17 1.28
CA GLU A 27 -5.17 -1.82 2.54
C GLU A 27 -3.95 -2.45 3.23
N THR A 28 -3.11 -3.18 2.49
CA THR A 28 -1.88 -3.79 3.02
C THR A 28 -0.92 -2.72 3.52
N VAL A 29 -0.78 -1.62 2.79
CA VAL A 29 0.08 -0.49 3.19
C VAL A 29 -0.46 0.18 4.45
N ARG A 30 -1.77 0.39 4.56
CA ARG A 30 -2.42 0.96 5.75
C ARG A 30 -2.27 0.06 6.98
N VAL A 31 -2.46 -1.25 6.83
CA VAL A 31 -2.26 -2.22 7.91
C VAL A 31 -0.81 -2.21 8.37
N THR A 32 0.14 -2.19 7.41
CA THR A 32 1.58 -2.14 7.71
C THR A 32 1.97 -0.86 8.45
N PHE A 33 1.42 0.28 8.02
CA PHE A 33 1.60 1.55 8.73
C PHE A 33 1.02 1.50 10.15
N SER A 34 -0.23 1.04 10.32
CA SER A 34 -0.90 0.99 11.63
C SER A 34 -0.25 0.01 12.62
N SER A 35 0.44 -1.01 12.12
CA SER A 35 1.11 -2.03 12.93
C SER A 35 2.60 -1.76 13.09
N ALA A 36 3.12 -0.67 12.53
CA ALA A 36 4.53 -0.33 12.62
C ALA A 36 4.95 -0.08 14.07
N ARG A 37 5.94 -0.85 14.53
CA ARG A 37 6.60 -0.67 15.83
C ARG A 37 8.10 -0.50 15.61
N GLN A 38 8.73 0.26 16.50
CA GLN A 38 10.18 0.37 16.53
C GLN A 38 10.79 -1.01 16.81
N GLY A 39 11.80 -1.40 16.02
CA GLY A 39 12.58 -2.60 16.28
C GLY A 39 13.47 -2.45 17.51
N GLU A 40 13.81 -3.55 18.18
CA GLU A 40 14.61 -3.51 19.43
C GLU A 40 16.02 -2.92 19.23
N GLU A 41 16.59 -3.06 18.03
CA GLU A 41 17.90 -2.52 17.65
C GLU A 41 17.80 -1.29 16.73
N GLU A 42 16.59 -0.83 16.43
CA GLU A 42 16.36 0.28 15.49
C GLU A 42 16.53 1.63 16.21
N SER A 43 17.29 2.55 15.61
CA SER A 43 17.39 3.90 16.15
C SER A 43 16.05 4.63 16.00
N VAL A 44 15.82 5.64 16.85
CA VAL A 44 14.58 6.44 16.78
C VAL A 44 14.48 7.18 15.44
N ASP A 45 15.61 7.64 14.92
CA ASP A 45 15.67 8.36 13.64
C ASP A 45 15.33 7.43 12.46
N ASP A 46 15.93 6.24 12.42
CA ASP A 46 15.64 5.24 11.39
C ASP A 46 14.17 4.79 11.45
N TRP A 47 13.64 4.63 12.66
CA TRP A 47 12.23 4.30 12.86
C TRP A 47 11.31 5.41 12.35
N ALA A 48 11.63 6.68 12.66
CA ALA A 48 10.85 7.83 12.21
C ALA A 48 10.82 7.93 10.67
N ASP A 49 11.96 7.74 10.01
CA ASP A 49 12.05 7.75 8.55
C ASP A 49 11.25 6.61 7.91
N ARG A 50 11.27 5.42 8.52
CA ARG A 50 10.50 4.26 8.07
C ARG A 50 9.00 4.49 8.23
N VAL A 51 8.56 5.00 9.38
CA VAL A 51 7.15 5.32 9.65
C VAL A 51 6.66 6.41 8.70
N LEU A 52 7.45 7.45 8.45
CA LEU A 52 7.12 8.52 7.50
C LEU A 52 6.96 7.96 6.08
N THR A 53 7.86 7.08 5.66
CA THR A 53 7.78 6.42 4.35
C THR A 53 6.49 5.58 4.22
N LEU A 54 6.13 4.84 5.27
CA LEU A 54 4.89 4.07 5.32
C LEU A 54 3.65 4.97 5.31
N ALA A 55 3.67 6.09 6.02
CA ALA A 55 2.60 7.08 6.02
C ALA A 55 2.36 7.67 4.63
N LEU A 56 3.44 8.09 3.95
CA LEU A 56 3.37 8.66 2.60
C LEU A 56 2.82 7.66 1.58
N LYS A 57 3.08 6.36 1.75
CA LYS A 57 2.49 5.31 0.92
C LYS A 57 1.04 5.03 1.28
N ALA A 58 0.70 5.00 2.58
CA ALA A 58 -0.64 4.69 3.07
C ALA A 58 -1.68 5.79 2.81
N ILE A 59 -1.21 7.05 2.73
CA ILE A 59 -2.05 8.26 2.65
C ILE A 59 -2.16 8.80 1.21
N ARG A 60 -1.35 8.29 0.27
CA ARG A 60 -1.20 8.82 -1.10
C ARG A 60 -2.49 8.88 -1.94
N ASP A 61 -3.48 8.07 -1.59
CA ASP A 61 -4.76 7.93 -2.31
C ASP A 61 -5.98 8.14 -1.39
N LEU A 62 -5.90 8.99 -0.34
CA LEU A 62 -7.11 9.35 0.42
C LEU A 62 -7.95 10.32 -0.41
N PRO A 63 -9.18 9.96 -0.85
CA PRO A 63 -10.14 10.94 -1.32
C PRO A 63 -10.33 12.00 -0.23
N GLU A 64 -10.47 13.28 -0.59
CA GLU A 64 -10.60 14.40 0.37
C GLU A 64 -11.64 14.12 1.47
N GLU A 65 -12.69 13.36 1.16
CA GLU A 65 -13.73 12.92 2.09
C GLU A 65 -13.22 12.10 3.29
N ASN A 66 -12.12 11.34 3.13
CA ASN A 66 -11.55 10.50 4.19
C ASN A 66 -10.40 11.16 4.96
N MET A 67 -9.87 12.30 4.49
CA MET A 67 -8.88 13.07 5.24
C MET A 67 -9.46 13.59 6.57
N VAL A 68 -10.75 13.93 6.59
CA VAL A 68 -11.45 14.47 7.77
C VAL A 68 -11.63 13.43 8.88
N GLN A 69 -11.84 12.16 8.54
CA GLN A 69 -12.05 11.10 9.55
C GLN A 69 -10.79 10.76 10.36
N GLN A 70 -9.60 10.91 9.77
CA GLN A 70 -8.35 10.67 10.50
C GLN A 70 -7.93 11.85 11.38
N SER A 71 -8.48 13.05 11.15
CA SER A 71 -8.27 14.21 12.02
C SER A 71 -9.10 14.18 13.31
N ILE A 72 -10.14 13.35 13.38
CA ILE A 72 -11.06 13.29 14.54
C ILE A 72 -10.64 12.20 15.56
N LEU A 73 -9.81 11.22 15.17
CA LEU A 73 -9.32 10.15 16.06
C LEU A 73 -7.98 10.46 16.75
N GLY A 74 -7.43 11.65 16.55
CA GLY A 74 -6.21 12.12 17.21
C GLY A 74 -6.49 13.06 18.39
N PHE A 75 -7.03 12.52 19.48
CA PHE A 75 -6.93 13.08 20.84
C PHE A 75 -6.84 11.94 21.86
#